data_AF-A0A2T1DCG4-F1
#
_entry.id   AF-A0A2T1DCG4-F1
#
_cell.length_a   1.000
_cell.length_b   1.000
_cell.length_c   1.000
_cell.angle_alpha   90.00
_cell.angle_beta   90.00
_cell.angle_gamma   90.00
#
_symmetry.space_group_name_H-M   'P 1'
#
loop_
_entity.id
_entity.type
_entity.pdbx_description
1 polymer ?
#
loop_
_entity_poly.entity_id
_entity_poly.type
_entity_poly.pdbx_seq_one_letter_code
_entity_poly.pdbx_strand_id
1 'polypeptide(L)'
;MDRLQTNMKAKELGAGRSGQVFLIETPSGKIARKIFSGDSLASLVHYVLFGSDNAYIWNNDFLQCAYYRRKILDVLVEYWFGSKLKIARAIEAKWNQERHVNQLDAEFISGRNLALRQPFNVTHSQEVNELLEKVMKPLQKRLVESGFDGLVWQAGKGNPVALNNFLVINTENCDRTFVWIDMESGVPALFPLNISTLWTFYIPNCFKHKTFLFDDVDVQTLIAYTYQHEKELKEKFGNDRFYELLAHIGNLDQHQRKWRSLKRLERGVFHQLKKGKITQKQANRYFKFPILWFIKEFKKLIIKSSKKIFNDLPKKIIKQIQKISYLDFFRNLCRLIFSRRHRTKIARDYVSRRIEVWSDRKQLSPEETEILLTRLNQESGSDYLSDFGVHLGMKVFVKAIEYGIFPFVYIAGFIDEVTLALILLMGGALSRTIYTGFRLFQSATEGKELPWLAFFVGMIPLMIGNIAYPCQMLYSAAGQRGKVASFIVYDTFTRIGGAIPIWGGEDTLTEHFFNHGASKIIRFIGALKR
;
A
#
# COMPACT_ATOMS: atom_id res chain seq x y z
N MET A 1 -27.24 34.28 7.23
CA MET A 1 -26.78 33.42 8.33
C MET A 1 -25.88 32.31 7.74
N ASP A 2 -24.74 32.69 7.14
CA ASP A 2 -23.96 31.80 6.25
C ASP A 2 -22.44 32.02 6.40
N ARG A 3 -21.96 32.16 7.64
CA ARG A 3 -20.53 32.31 7.99
C ARG A 3 -20.15 31.51 9.24
N LEU A 4 -20.72 30.30 9.40
CA LEU A 4 -20.36 29.35 10.45
C LEU A 4 -19.86 28.02 9.84
N GLN A 5 -19.08 28.07 8.77
CA GLN A 5 -18.14 26.99 8.49
C GLN A 5 -16.86 27.29 9.24
N THR A 6 -16.92 26.93 10.52
CA THR A 6 -15.82 26.85 11.46
C THR A 6 -14.60 26.24 10.78
N ASN A 7 -13.47 26.92 10.99
CA ASN A 7 -12.10 26.45 10.83
C ASN A 7 -11.87 25.18 11.69
N MET A 8 -12.54 24.07 11.36
CA MET A 8 -12.33 22.78 12.02
C MET A 8 -10.96 22.29 11.60
N LYS A 9 -10.05 22.14 12.56
CA LYS A 9 -8.69 21.60 12.35
C LYS A 9 -8.79 20.17 11.81
N ALA A 10 -8.90 20.04 10.50
CA ALA A 10 -8.91 18.77 9.82
C ALA A 10 -7.51 18.15 9.92
N LYS A 11 -7.37 17.04 10.63
CA LYS A 11 -6.13 16.28 10.68
C LYS A 11 -6.15 15.22 9.59
N GLU A 12 -5.17 15.21 8.70
CA GLU A 12 -5.04 14.12 7.71
C GLU A 12 -4.76 12.80 8.44
N LEU A 13 -5.59 11.80 8.17
CA LEU A 13 -5.44 10.44 8.70
C LEU A 13 -4.62 9.55 7.77
N GLY A 14 -4.75 9.78 6.45
CA GLY A 14 -4.01 9.03 5.44
C GLY A 14 -4.47 9.34 4.03
N ALA A 15 -3.71 8.84 3.05
CA ALA A 15 -3.98 9.01 1.63
C ALA A 15 -3.85 7.66 0.91
N GLY A 16 -4.84 7.35 0.08
CA GLY A 16 -4.86 6.18 -0.79
C GLY A 16 -5.03 6.55 -2.26
N ARG A 17 -5.12 5.54 -3.14
CA ARG A 17 -5.27 5.75 -4.59
C ARG A 17 -6.59 6.40 -5.00
N SER A 18 -7.63 6.27 -4.17
CA SER A 18 -8.97 6.81 -4.39
C SER A 18 -9.21 8.17 -3.76
N GLY A 19 -8.37 8.62 -2.83
CA GLY A 19 -8.62 9.85 -2.08
C GLY A 19 -7.80 10.01 -0.80
N GLN A 20 -8.01 11.16 -0.14
CA GLN A 20 -7.43 11.49 1.17
C GLN A 20 -8.51 11.43 2.24
N VAL A 21 -8.15 10.99 3.45
CA VAL A 21 -9.05 10.88 4.59
C VAL A 21 -8.64 11.87 5.67
N PHE A 22 -9.61 12.62 6.17
CA PHE A 22 -9.42 13.62 7.22
C PHE A 22 -10.28 13.27 8.43
N LEU A 23 -9.71 13.45 9.63
CA LEU A 23 -10.45 13.46 10.88
C LEU A 23 -11.09 14.83 11.05
N ILE A 24 -12.39 14.85 11.29
CA ILE A 24 -13.15 16.06 11.59
C ILE A 24 -13.86 15.86 12.91
N GLU A 25 -13.69 16.81 13.81
CA GLU A 25 -14.38 16.84 15.11
C GLU A 25 -15.66 17.65 14.94
N THR A 26 -16.82 16.99 15.00
CA THR A 26 -18.14 17.62 14.98
C THR A 26 -18.71 17.66 16.41
N PRO A 27 -19.74 18.50 16.67
CA PRO A 27 -20.43 18.49 17.96
C PRO A 27 -21.03 17.12 18.32
N SER A 28 -21.36 16.32 17.30
CA SER A 28 -21.90 14.96 17.43
C SER A 28 -20.85 13.85 17.57
N GLY A 29 -19.55 14.18 17.51
CA GLY A 29 -18.46 13.21 17.65
C GLY A 29 -17.36 13.35 16.58
N LYS A 30 -16.62 12.27 16.34
CA LYS A 30 -15.53 12.23 15.35
C LYS A 30 -16.01 11.56 14.08
N ILE A 31 -15.74 12.18 12.93
CA ILE A 31 -16.04 11.63 11.61
C ILE A 31 -14.76 11.48 10.78
N ALA A 32 -14.72 10.44 9.96
CA ALA A 32 -13.71 10.25 8.93
C ALA A 32 -14.27 10.72 7.59
N ARG A 33 -13.76 11.85 7.08
CA ARG A 33 -14.15 12.40 5.78
C ARG A 33 -13.18 11.97 4.70
N LYS A 34 -13.66 11.17 3.74
CA LYS A 34 -12.91 10.79 2.54
C LYS A 34 -13.22 11.76 1.42
N ILE A 35 -12.19 12.49 0.97
CA ILE A 35 -12.25 13.38 -0.18
C ILE A 35 -11.64 12.64 -1.38
N PHE A 36 -12.46 12.37 -2.39
CA PHE A 36 -12.00 11.60 -3.54
C PHE A 36 -11.06 12.40 -4.42
N SER A 37 -9.91 11.82 -4.73
CA SER A 37 -8.90 12.41 -5.59
C SER A 37 -8.24 11.30 -6.41
N GLY A 38 -7.77 11.66 -7.61
CA GLY A 38 -7.14 10.70 -8.51
C GLY A 38 -5.63 10.70 -8.30
N ASP A 39 -5.06 9.54 -7.99
CA ASP A 39 -3.63 9.31 -8.23
C ASP A 39 -3.34 9.31 -9.74
N SER A 40 -2.16 9.78 -10.13
CA SER A 40 -1.75 9.89 -11.53
C SER A 40 -1.76 8.55 -12.29
N LEU A 41 -1.38 7.45 -11.63
CA LEU A 41 -1.40 6.11 -12.21
C LEU A 41 -2.83 5.58 -12.27
N ALA A 42 -3.58 5.69 -11.17
CA ALA A 42 -4.98 5.26 -11.12
C ALA A 42 -5.84 6.00 -12.15
N SER A 43 -5.66 7.32 -12.27
CA SER A 43 -6.33 8.18 -13.25
C SER A 43 -6.04 7.73 -14.68
N LEU A 44 -4.79 7.34 -15.00
CA LEU A 44 -4.44 6.81 -16.31
C LEU A 44 -5.17 5.48 -16.60
N VAL A 45 -5.18 4.56 -15.64
CA VAL A 45 -5.89 3.27 -15.77
C VAL A 45 -7.38 3.50 -16.02
N HIS A 46 -8.03 4.37 -15.24
CA HIS A 46 -9.43 4.74 -15.45
C HIS A 46 -9.67 5.39 -16.81
N TYR A 47 -8.75 6.26 -17.26
CA TYR A 47 -8.86 6.89 -18.58
C TYR A 47 -8.83 5.87 -19.71
N VAL A 48 -7.92 4.90 -19.62
CA VAL A 48 -7.80 3.83 -20.61
C VAL A 48 -9.06 2.97 -20.62
N LEU A 49 -9.56 2.55 -19.47
CA LEU A 49 -10.67 1.60 -19.36
C LEU A 49 -12.05 2.25 -19.57
N PHE A 50 -12.29 3.42 -18.99
CA PHE A 50 -13.61 4.06 -18.94
C PHE A 50 -13.71 5.38 -19.70
N GLY A 51 -12.58 5.93 -20.19
CA GLY A 51 -12.56 7.21 -20.93
C GLY A 51 -12.68 8.45 -20.04
N SER A 52 -12.61 8.28 -18.72
CA SER A 52 -12.66 9.35 -17.73
C SER A 52 -11.78 9.00 -16.52
N ASP A 53 -11.57 9.96 -15.62
CA ASP A 53 -11.00 9.66 -14.31
C ASP A 53 -11.96 8.82 -13.45
N ASN A 54 -11.49 8.36 -12.29
CA ASN A 54 -12.27 7.59 -11.31
C ASN A 54 -13.63 8.27 -11.07
N ALA A 55 -14.70 7.49 -11.27
CA ALA A 55 -16.08 7.98 -11.19
C ALA A 55 -16.43 8.57 -9.83
N TYR A 56 -15.79 8.09 -8.75
CA TYR A 56 -15.93 8.68 -7.42
C TYR A 56 -15.55 10.15 -7.37
N ILE A 57 -14.73 10.67 -8.28
CA ILE A 57 -14.29 12.07 -8.22
C ILE A 57 -15.39 13.02 -8.70
N TRP A 58 -16.25 12.61 -9.62
CA TRP A 58 -17.07 13.54 -10.41
C TRP A 58 -18.53 13.11 -10.60
N ASN A 59 -18.87 11.83 -10.45
CA ASN A 59 -20.21 11.31 -10.67
C ASN A 59 -20.94 11.12 -9.33
N ASN A 60 -22.09 11.77 -9.17
CA ASN A 60 -22.86 11.69 -7.92
C ASN A 60 -23.57 10.34 -7.77
N ASP A 61 -24.13 9.77 -8.84
CA ASP A 61 -24.78 8.45 -8.78
C ASP A 61 -23.80 7.37 -8.34
N PHE A 62 -22.55 7.44 -8.81
CA PHE A 62 -21.50 6.51 -8.42
C PHE A 62 -21.09 6.67 -6.94
N LEU A 63 -21.06 7.91 -6.43
CA LEU A 63 -20.88 8.19 -5.00
C LEU A 63 -22.04 7.63 -4.16
N GLN A 64 -23.28 7.84 -4.61
CA GLN A 64 -24.46 7.30 -3.92
C GLN A 64 -24.46 5.77 -3.93
N CYS A 65 -23.95 5.13 -4.99
CA CYS A 65 -23.74 3.69 -4.98
C CYS A 65 -22.78 3.25 -3.86
N ALA A 66 -21.70 3.99 -3.57
CA ALA A 66 -20.85 3.69 -2.39
C ALA A 66 -21.60 3.91 -1.08
N TYR A 67 -22.35 5.00 -0.95
CA TYR A 67 -23.13 5.29 0.24
C TYR A 67 -24.10 4.15 0.57
N TYR A 68 -24.96 3.76 -0.38
CA TYR A 68 -25.94 2.69 -0.17
C TYR A 68 -25.30 1.32 -0.03
N ARG A 69 -24.20 1.02 -0.74
CA ARG A 69 -23.45 -0.23 -0.50
C ARG A 69 -22.99 -0.36 0.94
N ARG A 70 -22.45 0.70 1.53
CA ARG A 70 -22.03 0.69 2.94
C ARG A 70 -23.21 0.49 3.88
N LYS A 71 -24.36 1.12 3.62
CA LYS A 71 -25.59 0.94 4.42
C LYS A 71 -26.13 -0.48 4.36
N ILE A 72 -26.16 -1.07 3.17
CA ILE A 72 -26.61 -2.46 2.97
C ILE A 72 -25.65 -3.43 3.65
N LEU A 73 -24.34 -3.25 3.42
CA LEU A 73 -23.33 -4.13 4.00
C LEU A 73 -23.25 -3.99 5.53
N ASP A 74 -23.54 -2.83 6.12
CA ASP A 74 -23.60 -2.67 7.58
C ASP A 74 -24.54 -3.71 8.22
N VAL A 75 -25.74 -3.88 7.64
CA VAL A 75 -26.73 -4.87 8.09
C VAL A 75 -26.29 -6.30 7.76
N LEU A 76 -25.84 -6.55 6.53
CA LEU A 76 -25.49 -7.90 6.09
C LEU A 76 -24.23 -8.45 6.78
N VAL A 77 -23.23 -7.61 7.03
CA VAL A 77 -22.02 -8.00 7.76
C VAL A 77 -22.35 -8.29 9.21
N GLU A 78 -23.20 -7.48 9.86
CA GLU A 78 -23.69 -7.77 11.21
C GLU A 78 -24.46 -9.10 11.25
N TYR A 79 -25.22 -9.41 10.20
CA TYR A 79 -25.88 -10.72 10.05
C TYR A 79 -24.87 -11.87 9.92
N TRP A 80 -23.89 -11.76 9.02
CA TRP A 80 -22.93 -12.83 8.72
C TRP A 80 -21.89 -13.10 9.82
N PHE A 81 -21.43 -12.06 10.51
CA PHE A 81 -20.27 -12.13 11.41
C PHE A 81 -20.58 -11.71 12.85
N GLY A 82 -21.78 -11.20 13.13
CA GLY A 82 -22.13 -10.67 14.45
C GLY A 82 -21.16 -9.58 14.87
N SER A 83 -20.54 -9.73 16.03
CA SER A 83 -19.55 -8.77 16.56
C SER A 83 -18.17 -8.90 15.93
N LYS A 84 -17.86 -9.98 15.19
CA LYS A 84 -16.50 -10.28 14.74
C LYS A 84 -16.00 -9.34 13.64
N LEU A 85 -16.90 -8.89 12.77
CA LEU A 85 -16.63 -7.91 11.72
C LEU A 85 -17.69 -6.81 11.79
N LYS A 86 -17.25 -5.55 11.76
CA LYS A 86 -18.10 -4.37 11.62
C LYS A 86 -17.72 -3.57 10.38
N ILE A 87 -18.59 -2.65 9.98
CA ILE A 87 -18.31 -1.69 8.91
C ILE A 87 -18.22 -0.29 9.49
N ALA A 88 -17.32 0.53 8.94
CA ALA A 88 -17.35 1.97 9.17
C ALA A 88 -18.57 2.57 8.45
N ARG A 89 -19.62 2.86 9.24
CA ARG A 89 -20.93 3.28 8.74
C ARG A 89 -20.83 4.56 7.94
N ALA A 90 -21.51 4.59 6.79
CA ALA A 90 -21.66 5.80 6.01
C ALA A 90 -22.62 6.77 6.72
N ILE A 91 -22.20 8.02 6.85
CA ILE A 91 -22.98 9.11 7.46
C ILE A 91 -23.59 9.96 6.35
N GLU A 92 -22.77 10.49 5.45
CA GLU A 92 -23.20 11.43 4.42
C GLU A 92 -22.38 11.27 3.13
N ALA A 93 -23.01 11.49 1.98
CA ALA A 93 -22.36 11.51 0.67
C ALA A 93 -22.77 12.79 -0.08
N LYS A 94 -21.80 13.66 -0.39
CA LYS A 94 -22.08 14.96 -1.03
C LYS A 94 -20.97 15.43 -1.97
N TRP A 95 -21.29 16.46 -2.75
CA TRP A 95 -20.31 17.18 -3.55
C TRP A 95 -19.61 18.25 -2.72
N ASN A 96 -18.27 18.27 -2.73
CA ASN A 96 -17.47 19.34 -2.15
C ASN A 96 -17.24 20.42 -3.22
N GLN A 97 -17.92 21.56 -3.06
CA GLN A 97 -17.85 22.67 -4.03
C GLN A 97 -16.45 23.29 -4.12
N GLU A 98 -15.81 23.53 -2.97
CA GLU A 98 -14.49 24.19 -2.90
C GLU A 98 -13.41 23.41 -3.67
N ARG A 99 -13.43 22.08 -3.53
CA ARG A 99 -12.43 21.21 -4.15
C ARG A 99 -12.89 20.61 -5.49
N HIS A 100 -14.12 20.87 -5.92
CA HIS A 100 -14.74 20.28 -7.10
C HIS A 100 -14.56 18.75 -7.18
N VAL A 101 -14.85 18.06 -6.08
CA VAL A 101 -14.77 16.60 -5.93
C VAL A 101 -15.89 16.09 -5.04
N ASN A 102 -16.27 14.82 -5.17
CA ASN A 102 -17.15 14.20 -4.18
C ASN A 102 -16.44 13.97 -2.85
N GLN A 103 -17.23 13.88 -1.79
CA GLN A 103 -16.81 13.47 -0.46
C GLN A 103 -17.79 12.47 0.16
N LEU A 104 -17.25 11.54 0.94
CA LEU A 104 -18.01 10.56 1.72
C LEU A 104 -17.57 10.66 3.19
N ASP A 105 -18.53 10.94 4.06
CA ASP A 105 -18.32 11.00 5.50
C ASP A 105 -18.75 9.66 6.11
N ALA A 106 -17.88 9.09 6.93
CA ALA A 106 -18.10 7.83 7.63
C ALA A 106 -17.76 7.96 9.12
N GLU A 107 -18.24 7.00 9.90
CA GLU A 107 -17.88 6.83 11.30
C GLU A 107 -16.36 6.75 11.48
N PHE A 108 -15.81 7.55 12.40
CA PHE A 108 -14.40 7.44 12.75
C PHE A 108 -14.16 6.23 13.65
N ILE A 109 -13.28 5.34 13.22
CA ILE A 109 -12.92 4.14 13.96
C ILE A 109 -11.57 4.34 14.61
N SER A 110 -11.53 4.34 15.94
CA SER A 110 -10.29 4.39 16.73
C SER A 110 -9.63 3.00 16.83
N GLY A 111 -9.37 2.38 15.67
CA GLY A 111 -8.68 1.09 15.56
C GLY A 111 -7.20 1.24 15.22
N ARG A 112 -6.50 0.10 15.13
CA ARG A 112 -5.11 0.02 14.64
C ARG A 112 -5.01 -0.91 13.43
N ASN A 113 -3.96 -0.76 12.64
CA ASN A 113 -3.62 -1.75 11.61
C ASN A 113 -3.17 -3.07 12.28
N LEU A 114 -3.13 -4.14 11.48
CA LEU A 114 -2.65 -5.43 11.95
C LEU A 114 -1.18 -5.35 12.35
N ALA A 115 -0.83 -6.05 13.43
CA ALA A 115 0.53 -6.02 13.93
C ALA A 115 1.48 -6.82 13.02
N LEU A 116 2.62 -6.22 12.72
CA LEU A 116 3.77 -6.89 12.13
C LEU A 116 4.42 -7.82 13.16
N ARG A 117 5.10 -8.85 12.69
CA ARG A 117 6.00 -9.62 13.55
C ARG A 117 7.18 -8.78 13.93
N GLN A 118 7.53 -8.87 15.21
CA GLN A 118 8.62 -8.15 15.80
C GLN A 118 9.34 -9.01 16.86
N PRO A 119 10.55 -8.62 17.31
CA PRO A 119 11.36 -9.45 18.20
C PRO A 119 10.76 -9.71 19.60
N PHE A 120 9.85 -8.85 20.06
CA PHE A 120 9.28 -8.95 21.41
C PHE A 120 8.00 -9.78 21.46
N ASN A 121 7.23 -9.78 20.37
CA ASN A 121 5.93 -10.42 20.34
C ASN A 121 5.71 -11.19 19.03
N VAL A 122 5.81 -12.53 19.14
CA VAL A 122 5.57 -13.44 18.02
C VAL A 122 4.09 -13.81 17.91
N THR A 123 3.28 -13.64 18.98
CA THR A 123 1.85 -14.01 18.98
C THR A 123 1.00 -13.00 18.20
N HIS A 124 1.46 -11.77 18.02
CA HIS A 124 0.91 -10.79 17.07
C HIS A 124 0.76 -11.34 15.64
N SER A 125 1.53 -12.39 15.30
CA SER A 125 1.41 -13.05 14.01
C SER A 125 0.11 -13.81 13.74
N GLN A 126 -0.67 -14.08 14.78
CA GLN A 126 -1.96 -14.76 14.63
C GLN A 126 -3.03 -13.81 14.08
N GLU A 127 -2.87 -12.49 14.21
CA GLU A 127 -3.87 -11.50 13.79
C GLU A 127 -4.16 -11.58 12.29
N VAL A 128 -3.11 -11.67 11.47
CA VAL A 128 -3.24 -11.75 10.01
C VAL A 128 -3.94 -13.05 9.61
N ASN A 129 -3.53 -14.18 10.18
CA ASN A 129 -4.15 -15.47 9.88
C ASN A 129 -5.61 -15.49 10.35
N GLU A 130 -5.90 -14.91 11.52
CA GLU A 130 -7.25 -14.79 12.03
C GLU A 130 -8.14 -13.95 11.11
N LEU A 131 -7.67 -12.78 10.67
CA LEU A 131 -8.39 -11.95 9.72
C LEU A 131 -8.60 -12.69 8.39
N LEU A 132 -7.56 -13.34 7.85
CA LEU A 132 -7.66 -14.04 6.57
C LEU A 132 -8.66 -15.20 6.61
N GLU A 133 -8.52 -16.11 7.59
CA GLU A 133 -9.30 -17.35 7.64
C GLU A 133 -10.70 -17.15 8.22
N LYS A 134 -10.84 -16.32 9.27
CA LYS A 134 -12.13 -16.15 9.97
C LYS A 134 -12.99 -15.02 9.40
N VAL A 135 -12.40 -14.08 8.65
CA VAL A 135 -13.11 -12.90 8.17
C VAL A 135 -13.02 -12.75 6.65
N MET A 136 -11.84 -12.51 6.08
CA MET A 136 -11.71 -12.14 4.67
C MET A 136 -12.15 -13.25 3.72
N LYS A 137 -11.74 -14.52 3.94
CA LYS A 137 -12.18 -15.64 3.09
C LYS A 137 -13.70 -15.90 3.18
N PRO A 138 -14.31 -16.01 4.39
CA PRO A 138 -15.76 -16.09 4.50
C PRO A 138 -16.48 -14.88 3.91
N LEU A 139 -15.93 -13.66 4.10
CA LEU A 139 -16.51 -12.42 3.56
C LEU A 139 -16.51 -12.44 2.05
N GLN A 140 -15.41 -12.86 1.40
CA GLN A 140 -15.37 -13.04 -0.05
C GLN A 140 -16.46 -14.00 -0.54
N LYS A 141 -16.69 -15.10 0.17
CA LYS A 141 -17.77 -16.06 -0.17
C LYS A 141 -19.15 -15.40 -0.03
N ARG A 142 -19.43 -14.74 1.10
CA ARG A 142 -20.71 -14.06 1.35
C ARG A 142 -20.98 -12.92 0.37
N LEU A 143 -19.95 -12.16 -0.01
CA LEU A 143 -20.06 -11.11 -1.02
C LEU A 143 -20.45 -11.67 -2.38
N VAL A 144 -19.87 -12.80 -2.80
CA VAL A 144 -20.26 -13.47 -4.06
C VAL A 144 -21.69 -14.00 -3.96
N GLU A 145 -22.04 -14.68 -2.88
CA GLU A 145 -23.39 -15.24 -2.67
C GLU A 145 -24.49 -14.17 -2.69
N SER A 146 -24.19 -12.98 -2.15
CA SER A 146 -25.14 -11.86 -2.10
C SER A 146 -25.02 -10.89 -3.28
N GLY A 147 -24.19 -11.19 -4.29
CA GLY A 147 -24.12 -10.40 -5.53
C GLY A 147 -23.20 -9.18 -5.49
N PHE A 148 -22.37 -8.99 -4.47
CA PHE A 148 -21.34 -7.94 -4.41
C PHE A 148 -20.05 -8.32 -5.15
N ASP A 149 -20.17 -8.81 -6.38
CA ASP A 149 -19.08 -9.33 -7.21
C ASP A 149 -17.87 -8.37 -7.29
N GLY A 150 -18.14 -7.07 -7.36
CA GLY A 150 -17.12 -6.03 -7.42
C GLY A 150 -16.32 -5.80 -6.14
N LEU A 151 -16.93 -5.97 -4.97
CA LEU A 151 -16.28 -5.72 -3.68
C LEU A 151 -15.39 -6.85 -3.20
N VAL A 152 -15.47 -8.03 -3.83
CA VAL A 152 -14.63 -9.17 -3.49
C VAL A 152 -13.13 -8.83 -3.62
N TRP A 153 -12.78 -7.90 -4.52
CA TRP A 153 -11.45 -7.31 -4.63
C TRP A 153 -11.02 -6.51 -3.38
N GLN A 154 -11.94 -5.73 -2.79
CA GLN A 154 -11.69 -4.97 -1.56
C GLN A 154 -11.68 -5.86 -0.30
N ALA A 155 -12.25 -7.06 -0.40
CA ALA A 155 -12.13 -8.12 0.62
C ALA A 155 -10.89 -9.02 0.41
N GLY A 156 -10.01 -8.71 -0.56
CA GLY A 156 -8.68 -9.30 -0.70
C GLY A 156 -8.53 -10.48 -1.64
N LYS A 157 -9.52 -10.79 -2.48
CA LYS A 157 -9.39 -11.88 -3.47
C LYS A 157 -8.36 -11.52 -4.54
N GLY A 158 -7.13 -12.00 -4.37
CA GLY A 158 -6.01 -11.67 -5.26
C GLY A 158 -5.47 -10.24 -5.10
N ASN A 159 -5.99 -9.44 -4.17
CA ASN A 159 -5.52 -8.09 -3.89
C ASN A 159 -4.88 -8.01 -2.49
N PRO A 160 -3.54 -8.05 -2.38
CA PRO A 160 -2.86 -8.00 -1.09
C PRO A 160 -2.98 -6.65 -0.37
N VAL A 161 -3.31 -5.58 -1.09
CA VAL A 161 -3.48 -4.23 -0.51
C VAL A 161 -4.77 -4.12 0.30
N ALA A 162 -5.73 -5.00 0.05
CA ALA A 162 -7.02 -5.03 0.75
C ALA A 162 -6.89 -5.24 2.27
N LEU A 163 -5.75 -5.76 2.75
CA LEU A 163 -5.50 -5.90 4.19
C LEU A 163 -5.61 -4.56 4.93
N ASN A 164 -5.19 -3.46 4.29
CA ASN A 164 -5.26 -2.09 4.83
C ASN A 164 -6.69 -1.57 5.00
N ASN A 165 -7.66 -2.24 4.39
CA ASN A 165 -9.06 -1.86 4.54
C ASN A 165 -9.64 -2.34 5.88
N PHE A 166 -8.88 -3.11 6.67
CA PHE A 166 -9.33 -3.68 7.93
C PHE A 166 -8.52 -3.11 9.11
N LEU A 167 -9.23 -2.58 10.10
CA LEU A 167 -8.66 -2.21 11.39
C LEU A 167 -9.01 -3.26 12.44
N VAL A 168 -8.15 -3.37 13.45
CA VAL A 168 -8.37 -4.18 14.65
C VAL A 168 -8.76 -3.28 15.81
N ILE A 169 -9.81 -3.67 16.52
CA ILE A 169 -10.18 -3.14 17.83
C ILE A 169 -10.03 -4.30 18.82
N ASN A 170 -9.14 -4.13 19.80
CA ASN A 170 -9.00 -5.07 20.90
C ASN A 170 -10.19 -4.88 21.84
N THR A 171 -10.93 -5.95 22.16
CA THR A 171 -11.96 -5.91 23.20
C THR A 171 -11.39 -6.40 24.54
N GLU A 172 -12.05 -6.07 25.65
CA GLU A 172 -11.61 -6.37 27.02
C GLU A 172 -11.40 -7.89 27.25
N ASN A 173 -12.09 -8.75 26.50
CA ASN A 173 -12.05 -10.21 26.65
C ASN A 173 -10.99 -10.93 25.79
N CYS A 174 -9.93 -10.23 25.34
CA CYS A 174 -8.94 -10.75 24.38
C CYS A 174 -9.52 -11.14 22.99
N ASP A 175 -10.81 -10.95 22.76
CA ASP A 175 -11.44 -11.13 21.46
C ASP A 175 -11.18 -9.93 20.56
N ARG A 176 -10.85 -10.22 19.30
CA ARG A 176 -10.57 -9.19 18.29
C ARG A 176 -11.81 -8.95 17.45
N THR A 177 -12.21 -7.69 17.38
CA THR A 177 -13.20 -7.21 16.42
C THR A 177 -12.46 -6.54 15.26
N PHE A 178 -12.79 -6.94 14.04
CA PHE A 178 -12.26 -6.30 12.84
C PHE A 178 -13.26 -5.28 12.32
N VAL A 179 -12.78 -4.19 11.74
CA VAL A 179 -13.64 -3.16 11.14
C VAL A 179 -13.19 -2.89 9.72
N TRP A 180 -14.10 -3.07 8.76
CA TRP A 180 -13.88 -2.79 7.35
C TRP A 180 -14.16 -1.30 7.07
N ILE A 181 -13.12 -0.53 6.78
CA ILE A 181 -13.18 0.94 6.68
C ILE A 181 -13.25 1.47 5.24
N ASP A 182 -12.75 0.71 4.26
CA ASP A 182 -12.69 1.13 2.86
C ASP A 182 -13.28 0.08 1.90
N MET A 183 -14.33 0.49 1.20
CA MET A 183 -15.11 -0.30 0.24
C MET A 183 -15.15 0.35 -1.15
N GLU A 184 -14.35 1.40 -1.36
CA GLU A 184 -14.26 2.11 -2.63
C GLU A 184 -12.92 1.83 -3.31
N SER A 185 -12.97 1.12 -4.43
CA SER A 185 -11.79 0.81 -5.20
C SER A 185 -11.17 2.06 -5.82
N GLY A 186 -9.84 2.17 -5.72
CA GLY A 186 -9.06 3.16 -6.46
C GLY A 186 -8.82 2.76 -7.92
N VAL A 187 -8.80 1.46 -8.21
CA VAL A 187 -8.54 0.88 -9.54
C VAL A 187 -9.45 -0.34 -9.79
N PRO A 188 -9.81 -0.64 -11.04
CA PRO A 188 -10.52 -1.88 -11.39
C PRO A 188 -9.76 -3.15 -11.00
N ALA A 189 -10.52 -4.22 -10.76
CA ALA A 189 -10.00 -5.50 -10.31
C ALA A 189 -9.35 -6.31 -11.46
N LEU A 190 -8.34 -5.72 -12.11
CA LEU A 190 -7.71 -6.27 -13.32
C LEU A 190 -6.26 -6.72 -13.11
N PHE A 191 -5.70 -6.49 -11.91
CA PHE A 191 -4.29 -6.80 -11.61
C PHE A 191 -4.14 -7.63 -10.33
N PRO A 192 -4.84 -8.77 -10.17
CA PRO A 192 -4.63 -9.63 -9.02
C PRO A 192 -3.20 -10.14 -9.01
N LEU A 193 -2.61 -10.23 -7.81
CA LEU A 193 -1.31 -10.87 -7.63
C LEU A 193 -1.37 -12.35 -8.05
N ASN A 194 -2.50 -13.01 -7.79
CA ASN A 194 -2.78 -14.34 -8.33
C ASN A 194 -3.45 -14.22 -9.70
N ILE A 195 -2.68 -14.46 -10.77
CA ILE A 195 -3.14 -14.42 -12.16
C ILE A 195 -4.29 -15.41 -12.41
N SER A 196 -4.33 -16.55 -11.72
CA SER A 196 -5.45 -17.50 -11.87
C SER A 196 -6.79 -16.84 -11.53
N THR A 197 -6.84 -16.00 -10.49
CA THR A 197 -8.04 -15.28 -10.08
C THR A 197 -8.55 -14.32 -11.16
N LEU A 198 -7.64 -13.76 -11.97
CA LEU A 198 -8.03 -12.92 -13.10
C LEU A 198 -8.92 -13.70 -14.07
N TRP A 199 -8.48 -14.90 -14.44
CA TRP A 199 -9.17 -15.74 -15.43
C TRP A 199 -10.38 -16.46 -14.87
N THR A 200 -10.33 -16.91 -13.61
CA THR A 200 -11.42 -17.72 -13.02
C THR A 200 -12.54 -16.91 -12.41
N PHE A 201 -12.31 -15.62 -12.10
CA PHE A 201 -13.30 -14.80 -11.41
C PHE A 201 -13.49 -13.43 -12.06
N TYR A 202 -12.43 -12.65 -12.24
CA TYR A 202 -12.59 -11.26 -12.66
C TYR A 202 -13.05 -11.11 -14.12
N ILE A 203 -12.42 -11.83 -15.06
CA ILE A 203 -12.79 -11.79 -16.47
C ILE A 203 -14.23 -12.32 -16.70
N PRO A 204 -14.64 -13.48 -16.16
CA PRO A 204 -16.02 -13.94 -16.26
C PRO A 204 -17.04 -12.92 -15.75
N ASN A 205 -16.76 -12.29 -14.61
CA ASN A 205 -17.65 -11.26 -14.07
C ASN A 205 -17.66 -9.98 -14.90
N CYS A 206 -16.56 -9.61 -15.57
CA CYS A 206 -16.58 -8.52 -16.55
C CYS A 206 -17.56 -8.82 -17.70
N PHE A 207 -17.60 -10.07 -18.18
CA PHE A 207 -18.58 -10.48 -19.19
C PHE A 207 -20.01 -10.47 -18.65
N LYS A 208 -20.24 -11.02 -17.45
CA LYS A 208 -21.54 -10.99 -16.75
C LYS A 208 -22.11 -9.57 -16.66
N HIS A 209 -21.28 -8.60 -16.27
CA HIS A 209 -21.69 -7.21 -16.12
C HIS A 209 -21.57 -6.36 -17.39
N LYS A 210 -21.03 -6.91 -18.49
CA LYS A 210 -20.79 -6.22 -19.77
C LYS A 210 -19.91 -4.96 -19.63
N THR A 211 -19.02 -4.93 -18.64
CA THR A 211 -18.08 -3.83 -18.36
C THR A 211 -16.90 -4.36 -17.56
N PHE A 212 -15.79 -3.62 -17.51
CA PHE A 212 -14.71 -3.92 -16.56
C PHE A 212 -15.25 -3.91 -15.14
N LEU A 213 -15.00 -4.99 -14.40
CA LEU A 213 -15.46 -5.15 -13.03
C LEU A 213 -14.78 -4.11 -12.14
N PHE A 214 -15.62 -3.28 -11.54
CA PHE A 214 -15.21 -2.35 -10.51
C PHE A 214 -16.02 -2.63 -9.26
N ASP A 215 -16.59 -1.62 -8.61
CA ASP A 215 -17.35 -1.74 -7.36
C ASP A 215 -18.83 -2.12 -7.59
N ASP A 216 -19.06 -2.97 -8.59
CA ASP A 216 -20.37 -3.34 -9.10
C ASP A 216 -21.12 -4.34 -8.21
N VAL A 217 -22.46 -4.23 -8.22
CA VAL A 217 -23.37 -5.13 -7.50
C VAL A 217 -24.40 -5.74 -8.44
N ASP A 218 -24.56 -7.05 -8.40
CA ASP A 218 -25.69 -7.76 -8.98
C ASP A 218 -26.93 -7.61 -8.06
N VAL A 219 -27.71 -6.57 -8.34
CA VAL A 219 -28.90 -6.23 -7.55
C VAL A 219 -29.93 -7.37 -7.54
N GLN A 220 -30.08 -8.10 -8.66
CA GLN A 220 -31.06 -9.18 -8.72
C GLN A 220 -30.66 -10.31 -7.77
N THR A 221 -29.38 -10.67 -7.77
CA THR A 221 -28.82 -11.64 -6.82
C THR A 221 -28.96 -11.15 -5.37
N LEU A 222 -28.68 -9.86 -5.12
CA LEU A 222 -28.81 -9.27 -3.79
C LEU A 222 -30.25 -9.29 -3.25
N ILE A 223 -31.23 -8.97 -4.10
CA ILE A 223 -32.65 -9.05 -3.75
C ILE A 223 -33.04 -10.49 -3.45
N ALA A 224 -32.67 -11.44 -4.32
CA ALA A 224 -32.96 -12.85 -4.13
C ALA A 224 -32.35 -13.38 -2.82
N TYR A 225 -31.08 -13.03 -2.54
CA TYR A 225 -30.39 -13.35 -1.30
C TYR A 225 -31.13 -12.79 -0.06
N THR A 226 -31.57 -11.53 -0.13
CA THR A 226 -32.26 -10.86 0.98
C THR A 226 -33.61 -11.53 1.29
N TYR A 227 -34.38 -11.91 0.27
CA TYR A 227 -35.64 -12.64 0.45
C TYR A 227 -35.42 -14.08 0.91
N GLN A 228 -34.39 -14.77 0.41
CA GLN A 228 -34.03 -16.12 0.87
C GLN A 228 -33.77 -16.16 2.38
N HIS A 229 -33.20 -15.08 2.93
CA HIS A 229 -32.90 -14.95 4.37
C HIS A 229 -33.89 -14.04 5.12
N GLU A 230 -35.08 -13.78 4.57
CA GLU A 230 -36.04 -12.82 5.12
C GLU A 230 -36.41 -13.11 6.57
N LYS A 231 -36.75 -14.38 6.88
CA LYS A 231 -37.16 -14.78 8.22
C LYS A 231 -36.06 -14.49 9.25
N GLU A 232 -34.84 -14.91 8.96
CA GLU A 232 -33.70 -14.74 9.85
C GLU A 232 -33.30 -13.27 10.02
N LEU A 233 -33.37 -12.48 8.93
CA LEU A 233 -33.08 -11.04 8.98
C LEU A 233 -34.12 -10.27 9.79
N LYS A 234 -35.41 -10.61 9.65
CA LYS A 234 -36.51 -10.02 10.44
C LYS A 234 -36.44 -10.42 11.90
N GLU A 235 -36.12 -11.68 12.20
CA GLU A 235 -35.93 -12.15 13.58
C GLU A 235 -34.76 -11.42 14.25
N LYS A 236 -33.66 -11.17 13.53
CA LYS A 236 -32.47 -10.52 14.10
C LYS A 236 -32.59 -9.00 14.24
N PHE A 237 -33.19 -8.32 13.26
CA PHE A 237 -33.17 -6.85 13.19
C PHE A 237 -34.54 -6.18 13.31
N GLY A 238 -35.62 -6.95 13.30
CA GLY A 238 -36.98 -6.45 13.22
C GLY A 238 -37.41 -6.09 11.80
N ASN A 239 -38.72 -5.89 11.63
CA ASN A 239 -39.32 -5.59 10.33
C ASN A 239 -38.85 -4.25 9.76
N ASP A 240 -38.73 -3.22 10.59
CA ASP A 240 -38.41 -1.85 10.13
C ASP A 240 -37.03 -1.80 9.46
N ARG A 241 -36.00 -2.38 10.10
CA ARG A 241 -34.65 -2.46 9.53
C ARG A 241 -34.61 -3.32 8.26
N PHE A 242 -35.42 -4.38 8.17
CA PHE A 242 -35.51 -5.20 6.97
C PHE A 242 -36.10 -4.40 5.78
N TYR A 243 -37.16 -3.63 6.01
CA TYR A 243 -37.73 -2.77 4.97
C TYR A 243 -36.78 -1.62 4.60
N GLU A 244 -36.04 -1.08 5.57
CA GLU A 244 -34.99 -0.08 5.31
C GLU A 244 -33.87 -0.67 4.41
N LEU A 245 -33.45 -1.92 4.67
CA LEU A 245 -32.48 -2.64 3.83
C LEU A 245 -32.98 -2.77 2.38
N LEU A 246 -34.24 -3.16 2.18
CA LEU A 246 -34.84 -3.24 0.84
C LEU A 246 -34.90 -1.87 0.15
N ALA A 247 -35.22 -0.81 0.89
CA ALA A 247 -35.22 0.55 0.35
C ALA A 247 -33.80 0.99 -0.08
N HIS A 248 -32.78 0.67 0.71
CA HIS A 248 -31.38 0.93 0.34
C HIS A 248 -30.96 0.17 -0.92
N ILE A 249 -31.38 -1.09 -1.07
CA ILE A 249 -31.14 -1.89 -2.27
C ILE A 249 -31.81 -1.25 -3.50
N GLY A 250 -33.05 -0.79 -3.36
CA GLY A 250 -33.77 -0.09 -4.44
C GLY A 250 -33.08 1.22 -4.88
N ASN A 251 -32.62 2.02 -3.92
CA ASN A 251 -31.86 3.25 -4.21
C ASN A 251 -30.53 2.95 -4.90
N LEU A 252 -29.82 1.91 -4.44
CA LEU A 252 -28.58 1.46 -5.07
C LEU A 252 -28.81 1.07 -6.52
N ASP A 253 -29.87 0.31 -6.83
CA ASP A 253 -30.20 -0.10 -8.20
C ASP A 253 -30.45 1.11 -9.10
N GLN A 254 -31.25 2.06 -8.61
CA GLN A 254 -31.57 3.28 -9.35
C GLN A 254 -30.29 4.05 -9.73
N HIS A 255 -29.39 4.28 -8.77
CA HIS A 255 -28.14 4.98 -9.02
C HIS A 255 -27.17 4.18 -9.91
N GLN A 256 -27.08 2.86 -9.70
CA GLN A 256 -26.21 2.01 -10.49
C GLN A 256 -26.66 1.96 -11.96
N ARG A 257 -27.97 1.90 -12.23
CA ARG A 257 -28.52 1.97 -13.60
C ARG A 257 -28.20 3.30 -14.28
N LYS A 258 -28.34 4.43 -13.56
CA LYS A 258 -27.99 5.77 -14.07
C LYS A 258 -26.51 5.90 -14.41
N TRP A 259 -25.62 5.38 -13.57
CA TRP A 259 -24.19 5.37 -13.85
C TRP A 259 -23.85 4.47 -15.04
N ARG A 260 -24.39 3.26 -15.07
CA ARG A 260 -24.07 2.26 -16.09
C ARG A 260 -24.63 2.60 -17.48
N SER A 261 -25.71 3.37 -17.55
CA SER A 261 -26.24 3.82 -18.84
C SER A 261 -25.29 4.76 -19.58
N LEU A 262 -24.35 5.40 -18.87
CA LEU A 262 -23.36 6.28 -19.48
C LEU A 262 -22.36 5.50 -20.33
N LYS A 263 -22.30 5.85 -21.61
CA LYS A 263 -21.28 5.39 -22.56
C LYS A 263 -19.94 6.07 -22.28
N ARG A 264 -18.86 5.49 -22.83
CA ARG A 264 -17.49 6.01 -22.70
C ARG A 264 -17.36 7.50 -23.06
N LEU A 265 -17.99 7.93 -24.15
CA LEU A 265 -17.98 9.35 -24.57
C LEU A 265 -18.62 10.25 -23.51
N GLU A 266 -19.78 9.86 -23.00
CA GLU A 266 -20.55 10.60 -22.01
C GLU A 266 -19.78 10.73 -20.70
N ARG A 267 -19.14 9.64 -20.25
CA ARG A 267 -18.26 9.68 -19.07
C ARG A 267 -17.15 10.70 -19.23
N GLY A 268 -16.47 10.69 -20.37
CA GLY A 268 -15.39 11.63 -20.66
C GLY A 268 -15.86 13.09 -20.68
N VAL A 269 -16.95 13.38 -21.41
CA VAL A 269 -17.50 14.73 -21.57
C VAL A 269 -18.03 15.26 -20.23
N PHE A 270 -18.86 14.48 -19.51
CA PHE A 270 -19.39 14.89 -18.22
C PHE A 270 -18.31 15.09 -17.17
N HIS A 271 -17.27 14.27 -17.17
CA HIS A 271 -16.11 14.48 -16.31
C HIS A 271 -15.45 15.85 -16.55
N GLN A 272 -15.13 16.20 -17.81
CA GLN A 272 -14.50 17.50 -18.09
C GLN A 272 -15.43 18.67 -17.80
N LEU A 273 -16.74 18.50 -18.03
CA LEU A 273 -17.76 19.52 -17.73
C LEU A 273 -17.86 19.76 -16.22
N LYS A 274 -17.94 18.69 -15.41
CA LYS A 274 -17.95 18.78 -13.94
C LYS A 274 -16.67 19.38 -13.37
N LYS A 275 -15.54 19.19 -14.04
CA LYS A 275 -14.26 19.84 -13.70
C LYS A 275 -14.14 21.28 -14.23
N GLY A 276 -15.17 21.83 -14.88
CA GLY A 276 -15.15 23.20 -15.42
C GLY A 276 -14.19 23.41 -16.60
N LYS A 277 -13.67 22.34 -17.19
CA LYS A 277 -12.68 22.41 -18.29
C LYS A 277 -13.32 22.58 -19.66
N ILE A 278 -14.63 22.34 -19.76
CA ILE A 278 -15.43 22.60 -20.94
C ILE A 278 -16.75 23.24 -20.54
N THR A 279 -17.32 24.04 -21.43
CA THR A 279 -18.65 24.64 -21.23
C THR A 279 -19.77 23.71 -21.70
N GLN A 280 -21.01 23.96 -21.28
CA GLN A 280 -22.18 23.19 -21.74
C GLN A 280 -22.32 23.22 -23.27
N LYS A 281 -22.05 24.37 -23.91
CA LYS A 281 -22.06 24.49 -25.38
C LYS A 281 -21.04 23.56 -26.05
N GLN A 282 -19.84 23.45 -25.48
CA GLN A 282 -18.81 22.54 -25.97
C GLN A 282 -19.18 21.07 -25.74
N ALA A 283 -19.75 20.73 -24.58
CA ALA A 283 -20.24 19.39 -24.30
C ALA A 283 -21.28 18.93 -25.35
N ASN A 284 -22.28 19.78 -25.62
CA ASN A 284 -23.30 19.50 -26.64
C ASN A 284 -22.69 19.30 -28.04
N ARG A 285 -21.66 20.08 -28.39
CA ARG A 285 -20.91 19.89 -29.65
C ARG A 285 -20.21 18.53 -29.71
N TYR A 286 -19.59 18.07 -28.62
CA TYR A 286 -18.93 16.77 -28.58
C TYR A 286 -19.92 15.60 -28.62
N PHE A 287 -21.12 15.76 -28.05
CA PHE A 287 -22.19 14.77 -28.20
C PHE A 287 -22.68 14.68 -29.64
N LYS A 288 -22.81 15.82 -30.34
CA LYS A 288 -23.18 15.84 -31.76
C LYS A 288 -22.07 15.28 -32.66
N PHE A 289 -20.80 15.51 -32.31
CA PHE A 289 -19.64 15.10 -33.12
C PHE A 289 -18.58 14.36 -32.27
N PRO A 290 -18.76 13.05 -32.02
CA PRO A 290 -17.86 12.26 -31.17
C PRO A 290 -16.39 12.25 -31.61
N ILE A 291 -16.13 12.31 -32.92
CA ILE A 291 -14.76 12.30 -33.47
C ILE A 291 -13.93 13.49 -32.94
N LEU A 292 -14.56 14.67 -32.79
CA LEU A 292 -13.88 15.86 -32.27
C LEU A 292 -13.41 15.68 -30.82
N TRP A 293 -14.14 14.89 -30.03
CA TRP A 293 -13.74 14.55 -28.67
C TRP A 293 -12.47 13.70 -28.66
N PHE A 294 -12.45 12.62 -29.46
CA PHE A 294 -11.30 11.72 -29.52
C PHE A 294 -10.04 12.43 -30.05
N ILE A 295 -10.18 13.29 -31.07
CA ILE A 295 -9.06 14.10 -31.58
C ILE A 295 -8.51 15.02 -30.48
N LYS A 296 -9.38 15.67 -29.70
CA LYS A 296 -8.96 16.54 -28.59
C LYS A 296 -8.17 15.76 -27.54
N GLU A 297 -8.67 14.60 -27.12
CA GLU A 297 -8.00 13.78 -26.10
C GLU A 297 -6.66 13.22 -26.61
N PHE A 298 -6.59 12.81 -27.87
CA PHE A 298 -5.35 12.35 -28.50
C PHE A 298 -4.29 13.46 -28.58
N LYS A 299 -4.66 14.65 -29.06
CA LYS A 299 -3.75 15.81 -29.11
C LYS A 299 -3.21 16.16 -27.72
N LYS A 300 -4.06 16.14 -26.71
CA LYS A 300 -3.67 16.42 -25.32
C LYS A 300 -2.66 15.40 -24.79
N LEU A 301 -2.83 14.11 -25.10
CA LEU A 301 -1.88 13.07 -24.73
C LEU A 301 -0.51 13.28 -25.40
N ILE A 302 -0.48 13.53 -26.72
CA ILE A 302 0.77 13.77 -27.45
C ILE A 302 1.53 14.96 -26.86
N ILE A 303 0.87 16.11 -26.69
CA ILE A 303 1.51 17.34 -26.17
C ILE A 303 2.04 17.13 -24.75
N LYS A 304 1.28 16.44 -23.89
CA LYS A 304 1.70 16.19 -22.50
C LYS A 304 2.89 15.22 -22.45
N SER A 305 2.86 14.15 -23.24
CA SER A 305 3.93 13.15 -23.29
C SER A 305 5.22 13.74 -23.89
N SER A 306 5.13 14.50 -24.98
CA SER A 306 6.30 15.11 -25.62
C SER A 306 6.96 16.13 -24.67
N LYS A 307 6.20 17.02 -24.04
CA LYS A 307 6.75 17.98 -23.08
C LYS A 307 7.44 17.28 -21.91
N LYS A 308 6.85 16.21 -21.38
CA LYS A 308 7.42 15.48 -20.24
C LYS A 308 8.73 14.79 -20.59
N ILE A 309 8.79 14.13 -21.75
CA ILE A 309 9.96 13.35 -22.19
C ILE A 309 11.10 14.27 -22.65
N PHE A 310 10.81 15.27 -23.49
CA PHE A 310 11.85 16.07 -24.12
C PHE A 310 12.30 17.28 -23.30
N ASN A 311 11.43 17.83 -22.43
CA ASN A 311 11.77 19.05 -21.67
C ASN A 311 11.91 18.80 -20.18
N ASP A 312 10.91 18.19 -19.54
CA ASP A 312 10.85 18.17 -18.08
C ASP A 312 11.81 17.13 -17.48
N LEU A 313 11.89 15.94 -18.08
CA LEU A 313 12.76 14.85 -17.59
C LEU A 313 14.25 15.23 -17.67
N PRO A 314 14.80 15.73 -18.80
CA PRO A 314 16.21 16.11 -18.88
C PRO A 314 16.55 17.26 -17.93
N LYS A 315 15.69 18.30 -17.86
CA LYS A 315 15.90 19.42 -16.93
C LYS A 315 15.91 18.97 -15.48
N LYS A 316 15.06 18.01 -15.10
CA LYS A 316 15.01 17.47 -13.73
C LYS A 316 16.27 16.67 -13.41
N ILE A 317 16.74 15.86 -14.34
CA ILE A 317 18.00 15.09 -14.21
C ILE A 317 19.18 16.06 -14.06
N ILE A 318 19.32 17.04 -14.94
CA ILE A 318 20.40 18.05 -14.89
C ILE A 318 20.37 18.83 -13.56
N LYS A 319 19.20 19.32 -13.13
CA LYS A 319 19.07 20.03 -11.85
C LYS A 319 19.40 19.14 -10.64
N GLN A 320 19.11 17.84 -10.70
CA GLN A 320 19.49 16.92 -9.62
C GLN A 320 20.99 16.69 -9.58
N ILE A 321 21.62 16.49 -10.75
CA ILE A 321 23.08 16.31 -10.90
C ILE A 321 23.84 17.56 -10.44
N GLN A 322 23.35 18.76 -10.76
CA GLN A 322 23.97 20.03 -10.37
C GLN A 322 23.87 20.33 -8.86
N LYS A 323 22.87 19.76 -8.17
CA LYS A 323 22.70 19.96 -6.72
C LYS A 323 23.61 19.08 -5.86
N ILE A 324 24.31 18.13 -6.46
CA ILE A 324 25.22 17.25 -5.73
C ILE A 324 26.52 18.04 -5.48
N SER A 325 26.82 18.32 -4.21
CA SER A 325 28.16 18.77 -3.82
C SER A 325 29.12 17.58 -3.96
N TYR A 326 29.77 17.46 -5.11
CA TYR A 326 30.68 16.35 -5.40
C TYR A 326 31.81 16.24 -4.36
N LEU A 327 32.35 17.37 -3.91
CA LEU A 327 33.40 17.40 -2.88
C LEU A 327 32.92 16.83 -1.54
N ASP A 328 31.71 17.22 -1.10
CA ASP A 328 31.16 16.66 0.14
C ASP A 328 30.76 15.20 -0.03
N PHE A 329 30.29 14.80 -1.21
CA PHE A 329 30.02 13.41 -1.54
C PHE A 329 31.29 12.55 -1.43
N PHE A 330 32.40 12.96 -2.05
CA PHE A 330 33.68 12.26 -1.96
C PHE A 330 34.30 12.31 -0.55
N ARG A 331 34.16 13.42 0.17
CA ARG A 331 34.63 13.51 1.57
C ARG A 331 33.85 12.57 2.48
N ASN A 332 32.54 12.50 2.32
CA ASN A 332 31.69 11.57 3.07
C ASN A 332 31.96 10.12 2.66
N LEU A 333 32.28 9.85 1.40
CA LEU A 333 32.77 8.55 0.92
C LEU A 333 34.05 8.12 1.63
N CYS A 334 35.08 8.97 1.65
CA CYS A 334 36.33 8.65 2.35
C CYS A 334 36.10 8.42 3.84
N ARG A 335 35.27 9.24 4.50
CA ARG A 335 34.90 9.02 5.90
C ARG A 335 34.17 7.70 6.11
N LEU A 336 33.32 7.29 5.17
CA LEU A 336 32.58 6.03 5.24
C LEU A 336 33.50 4.82 5.09
N ILE A 337 34.49 4.88 4.21
CA ILE A 337 35.46 3.79 4.02
C ILE A 337 36.41 3.69 5.22
N PHE A 338 36.98 4.83 5.65
CA PHE A 338 38.12 4.84 6.58
C PHE A 338 37.77 5.10 8.06
N SER A 339 36.60 5.65 8.39
CA SER A 339 36.25 5.99 9.78
C SER A 339 35.24 5.02 10.40
N ARG A 340 35.73 4.15 11.30
CA ARG A 340 34.88 3.23 12.08
C ARG A 340 33.78 3.96 12.85
N ARG A 341 34.09 5.09 13.51
CA ARG A 341 33.13 5.91 14.25
C ARG A 341 32.02 6.44 13.35
N HIS A 342 32.36 6.88 12.14
CA HIS A 342 31.38 7.39 11.19
C HIS A 342 30.42 6.29 10.70
N ARG A 343 30.94 5.10 10.40
CA ARG A 343 30.13 3.94 10.00
C ARG A 343 29.13 3.50 11.06
N THR A 344 29.60 3.39 12.30
CA THR A 344 28.75 3.05 13.45
C THR A 344 27.66 4.09 13.65
N LYS A 345 27.98 5.39 13.50
CA LYS A 345 26.99 6.46 13.59
C LYS A 345 25.93 6.34 12.49
N ILE A 346 26.32 6.11 11.24
CA ILE A 346 25.37 5.91 10.12
C ILE A 346 24.44 4.73 10.40
N ALA A 347 24.99 3.59 10.82
CA ALA A 347 24.19 2.41 11.15
C ALA A 347 23.21 2.70 12.29
N ARG A 348 23.65 3.37 13.36
CA ARG A 348 22.82 3.77 14.50
C ARG A 348 21.71 4.72 14.08
N ASP A 349 22.04 5.84 13.44
CA ASP A 349 21.07 6.85 13.01
C ASP A 349 20.02 6.24 12.07
N TYR A 350 20.46 5.33 11.19
CA TYR A 350 19.58 4.55 10.35
C TYR A 350 18.63 3.66 11.17
N VAL A 351 19.14 2.81 12.05
CA VAL A 351 18.31 1.87 12.83
C VAL A 351 17.38 2.61 13.80
N SER A 352 17.84 3.66 14.49
CA SER A 352 17.01 4.52 15.35
C SER A 352 15.82 5.08 14.59
N ARG A 353 16.05 5.66 13.41
CA ARG A 353 14.96 6.17 12.57
C ARG A 353 13.99 5.08 12.13
N ARG A 354 14.46 3.85 11.92
CA ARG A 354 13.58 2.72 11.59
C ARG A 354 12.75 2.29 12.79
N ILE A 355 13.32 2.28 13.99
CA ILE A 355 12.59 2.01 15.24
C ILE A 355 11.48 3.06 15.43
N GLU A 356 11.80 4.34 15.24
CA GLU A 356 10.83 5.44 15.30
C GLU A 356 9.68 5.25 14.30
N VAL A 357 9.97 4.90 13.04
CA VAL A 357 8.93 4.62 12.04
C VAL A 357 7.98 3.50 12.47
N TRP A 358 8.50 2.43 13.08
CA TRP A 358 7.66 1.35 13.61
C TRP A 358 6.84 1.81 14.83
N SER A 359 7.42 2.65 15.70
CA SER A 359 6.72 3.26 16.84
C SER A 359 5.59 4.19 16.39
N ASP A 360 5.83 5.04 15.40
CA ASP A 360 4.84 5.97 14.83
C ASP A 360 3.66 5.21 14.20
N ARG A 361 3.95 4.06 13.57
CA ARG A 361 2.95 3.12 13.03
C ARG A 361 2.26 2.29 14.11
N LYS A 362 2.59 2.47 15.39
CA LYS A 362 2.10 1.67 16.54
C LYS A 362 2.37 0.17 16.38
N GLN A 363 3.42 -0.18 15.66
CA GLN A 363 3.89 -1.56 15.48
C GLN A 363 4.78 -2.00 16.66
N LEU A 364 5.33 -1.02 17.40
CA LEU A 364 6.05 -1.20 18.67
C LEU A 364 5.34 -0.41 19.76
N SER A 365 5.28 -0.98 20.97
CA SER A 365 4.86 -0.21 22.15
C SER A 365 5.95 0.80 22.55
N PRO A 366 5.60 1.86 23.32
CA PRO A 366 6.60 2.80 23.84
C PRO A 366 7.74 2.10 24.62
N GLU A 367 7.41 1.08 25.40
CA GLU A 367 8.37 0.28 26.17
C GLU A 367 9.29 -0.53 25.25
N GLU A 368 8.75 -1.18 24.22
CA GLU A 368 9.53 -1.96 23.25
C GLU A 368 10.50 -1.06 22.46
N THR A 369 10.04 0.13 22.07
CA THR A 369 10.83 1.18 21.43
C THR A 369 12.01 1.60 22.32
N GLU A 370 11.76 1.91 23.59
CA GLU A 370 12.79 2.30 24.54
C GLU A 370 13.83 1.18 24.76
N ILE A 371 13.39 -0.07 24.87
CA ILE A 371 14.29 -1.22 24.99
C ILE A 371 15.18 -1.35 23.76
N LEU A 372 14.64 -1.21 22.54
CA LEU A 372 15.44 -1.29 21.32
C LEU A 372 16.46 -0.15 21.22
N LEU A 373 16.06 1.09 21.51
CA LEU A 373 16.95 2.25 21.45
C LEU A 373 18.07 2.16 22.49
N THR A 374 17.75 1.75 23.71
CA THR A 374 18.73 1.57 24.78
C THR A 374 19.75 0.50 24.41
N ARG A 375 19.30 -0.63 23.84
CA ARG A 375 20.19 -1.70 23.40
C ARG A 375 21.04 -1.33 22.20
N LEU A 376 20.48 -0.60 21.23
CA LEU A 376 21.25 -0.07 20.11
C LEU A 376 22.41 0.81 20.58
N ASN A 377 22.21 1.58 21.66
CA ASN A 377 23.26 2.40 22.26
C ASN A 377 24.34 1.54 22.94
N GLN A 378 23.96 0.45 23.61
CA GLN A 378 24.88 -0.48 24.26
C GLN A 378 25.67 -1.34 23.24
N GLU A 379 25.04 -1.75 22.14
CA GLU A 379 25.65 -2.57 21.07
C GLU A 379 26.50 -1.75 20.06
N SER A 380 26.55 -0.43 20.24
CA SER A 380 27.27 0.50 19.36
C SER A 380 28.79 0.24 19.25
N GLY A 381 29.36 -0.54 20.17
CA GLY A 381 30.76 -1.00 20.11
C GLY A 381 31.01 -2.21 19.20
N SER A 382 29.99 -2.95 18.78
CA SER A 382 30.17 -4.22 18.06
C SER A 382 30.77 -4.05 16.65
N ASP A 383 31.71 -4.92 16.29
CA ASP A 383 32.34 -4.94 14.95
C ASP A 383 31.28 -5.12 13.84
N TYR A 384 30.24 -5.93 14.10
CA TYR A 384 29.18 -6.22 13.14
C TYR A 384 28.26 -5.03 12.82
N LEU A 385 28.01 -4.12 13.77
CA LEU A 385 27.22 -2.91 13.47
C LEU A 385 28.00 -1.92 12.59
N SER A 386 29.32 -1.84 12.75
CA SER A 386 30.18 -1.04 11.87
C SER A 386 30.20 -1.59 10.45
N ASP A 387 30.29 -2.92 10.30
CA ASP A 387 30.29 -3.60 9.02
C ASP A 387 28.92 -3.51 8.30
N PHE A 388 27.82 -3.54 9.06
CA PHE A 388 26.49 -3.21 8.54
C PHE A 388 26.43 -1.76 8.01
N GLY A 389 27.07 -0.81 8.71
CA GLY A 389 27.22 0.58 8.26
C GLY A 389 27.95 0.69 6.91
N VAL A 390 28.96 -0.15 6.64
CA VAL A 390 29.61 -0.23 5.32
C VAL A 390 28.61 -0.66 4.26
N HIS A 391 27.84 -1.73 4.50
CA HIS A 391 26.87 -2.23 3.52
C HIS A 391 25.80 -1.18 3.18
N LEU A 392 25.33 -0.41 4.17
CA LEU A 392 24.39 0.69 3.93
C LEU A 392 25.01 1.80 3.07
N GLY A 393 26.25 2.19 3.38
CA GLY A 393 26.97 3.22 2.64
C GLY A 393 27.34 2.82 1.22
N MET A 394 27.85 1.61 1.05
CA MET A 394 28.30 1.05 -0.23
C MET A 394 27.20 1.06 -1.28
N LYS A 395 25.94 0.86 -0.88
CA LYS A 395 24.79 0.89 -1.79
C LYS A 395 24.66 2.21 -2.56
N VAL A 396 24.91 3.34 -1.90
CA VAL A 396 24.82 4.66 -2.55
C VAL A 396 25.85 4.76 -3.68
N PHE A 397 27.06 4.26 -3.43
CA PHE A 397 28.16 4.28 -4.39
C PHE A 397 27.94 3.32 -5.55
N VAL A 398 27.58 2.08 -5.24
CA VAL A 398 27.28 1.07 -6.26
C VAL A 398 26.17 1.58 -7.18
N LYS A 399 25.11 2.19 -6.64
CA LYS A 399 24.02 2.74 -7.45
C LYS A 399 24.43 3.98 -8.26
N ALA A 400 25.35 4.80 -7.75
CA ALA A 400 25.92 5.92 -8.50
C ALA A 400 26.78 5.44 -9.69
N ILE A 401 27.54 4.36 -9.53
CA ILE A 401 28.32 3.75 -10.60
C ILE A 401 27.40 3.02 -11.59
N GLU A 402 26.49 2.19 -11.09
CA GLU A 402 25.48 1.43 -11.85
C GLU A 402 24.58 2.31 -12.72
N TYR A 403 24.10 3.45 -12.21
CA TYR A 403 23.20 4.33 -12.97
C TYR A 403 23.86 5.57 -13.55
N GLY A 404 25.10 5.86 -13.15
CA GLY A 404 25.88 6.96 -13.70
C GLY A 404 26.82 6.46 -14.78
N ILE A 405 27.88 5.78 -14.36
CA ILE A 405 29.02 5.42 -15.23
C ILE A 405 28.63 4.36 -16.25
N PHE A 406 28.01 3.25 -15.85
CA PHE A 406 27.74 2.13 -16.75
C PHE A 406 26.79 2.46 -17.92
N PRO A 407 25.75 3.29 -17.76
CA PRO A 407 24.96 3.77 -18.88
C PRO A 407 25.77 4.59 -19.89
N PHE A 408 26.74 5.40 -19.46
CA PHE A 408 27.64 6.10 -20.38
C PHE A 408 28.58 5.13 -21.10
N VAL A 409 29.08 4.12 -20.40
CA VAL A 409 29.92 3.05 -21.00
C VAL A 409 29.14 2.26 -22.04
N TYR A 410 27.85 1.99 -21.79
CA TYR A 410 26.92 1.38 -22.76
C TYR A 410 26.68 2.30 -23.97
N ILE A 411 26.36 3.57 -23.76
CA ILE A 411 26.15 4.55 -24.84
C ILE A 411 27.42 4.72 -25.69
N ALA A 412 28.60 4.65 -25.08
CA ALA A 412 29.88 4.71 -25.77
C ALA A 412 30.25 3.39 -26.51
N GLY A 413 29.43 2.35 -26.39
CA GLY A 413 29.58 1.09 -27.13
C GLY A 413 30.60 0.10 -26.54
N PHE A 414 31.07 0.32 -25.30
CA PHE A 414 32.05 -0.57 -24.67
C PHE A 414 31.44 -1.82 -24.02
N ILE A 415 30.14 -1.79 -23.73
CA ILE A 415 29.38 -2.94 -23.19
C ILE A 415 28.06 -3.07 -23.94
N ASP A 416 27.54 -4.30 -24.02
CA ASP A 416 26.23 -4.59 -24.61
C ASP A 416 25.08 -4.49 -23.59
N GLU A 417 23.84 -4.63 -24.08
CA GLU A 417 22.63 -4.51 -23.27
C GLU A 417 22.55 -5.60 -22.19
N VAL A 418 23.01 -6.82 -22.51
CA VAL A 418 23.00 -7.96 -21.59
C VAL A 418 23.99 -7.73 -20.44
N THR A 419 25.19 -7.25 -20.75
CA THR A 419 26.22 -6.91 -19.75
C THR A 419 25.76 -5.77 -18.85
N LEU A 420 25.16 -4.72 -19.41
CA LEU A 420 24.58 -3.64 -18.62
C LEU A 420 23.48 -4.16 -17.68
N ALA A 421 22.56 -4.98 -18.19
CA ALA A 421 21.50 -5.58 -17.38
C ALA A 421 22.07 -6.45 -16.24
N LEU A 422 23.07 -7.29 -16.53
CA LEU A 422 23.75 -8.12 -15.52
C LEU A 422 24.44 -7.27 -14.45
N ILE A 423 25.14 -6.20 -14.83
CA ILE A 423 25.79 -5.28 -13.89
C ILE A 423 24.74 -4.59 -13.00
N LEU A 424 23.64 -4.10 -13.58
CA LEU A 424 22.56 -3.45 -12.83
C LEU A 424 21.86 -4.39 -11.85
N LEU A 425 21.81 -5.70 -12.16
CA LEU A 425 21.21 -6.74 -11.32
C LEU A 425 22.17 -7.26 -10.25
N MET A 426 23.45 -7.45 -10.57
CA MET A 426 24.42 -8.17 -9.75
C MET A 426 25.50 -7.29 -9.08
N GLY A 427 25.69 -6.03 -9.50
CA GLY A 427 26.76 -5.15 -8.99
C GLY A 427 26.71 -4.96 -7.47
N GLY A 428 25.51 -4.86 -6.90
CA GLY A 428 25.30 -4.85 -5.45
C GLY A 428 25.71 -6.15 -4.72
N ALA A 429 25.54 -7.32 -5.35
CA ALA A 429 25.95 -8.59 -4.75
C ALA A 429 27.46 -8.80 -4.82
N LEU A 430 28.07 -8.46 -5.96
CA LEU A 430 29.51 -8.58 -6.18
C LEU A 430 30.29 -7.68 -5.22
N SER A 431 29.91 -6.41 -5.08
CA SER A 431 30.56 -5.46 -4.17
C SER A 431 30.52 -5.92 -2.70
N ARG A 432 29.37 -6.42 -2.22
CA ARG A 432 29.23 -6.99 -0.86
C ARG A 432 30.07 -8.24 -0.68
N THR A 433 30.06 -9.15 -1.65
CA THR A 433 30.84 -10.40 -1.58
C THR A 433 32.34 -10.10 -1.50
N ILE A 434 32.83 -9.15 -2.30
CA ILE A 434 34.24 -8.71 -2.27
C ILE A 434 34.58 -8.13 -0.89
N TYR A 435 33.75 -7.22 -0.37
CA TYR A 435 33.98 -6.61 0.93
C TYR A 435 33.98 -7.63 2.07
N THR A 436 32.97 -8.51 2.13
CA THR A 436 32.87 -9.55 3.16
C THR A 436 33.98 -10.59 3.02
N GLY A 437 34.43 -10.90 1.79
CA GLY A 437 35.59 -11.75 1.54
C GLY A 437 36.89 -11.16 2.10
N PHE A 438 37.12 -9.85 1.91
CA PHE A 438 38.25 -9.15 2.54
C PHE A 438 38.17 -9.19 4.07
N ARG A 439 36.97 -9.00 4.64
CA ARG A 439 36.76 -9.11 6.10
C ARG A 439 36.98 -10.52 6.62
N LEU A 440 36.63 -11.54 5.84
CA LEU A 440 36.87 -12.94 6.18
C LEU A 440 38.37 -13.24 6.26
N PHE A 441 39.15 -12.74 5.29
CA PHE A 441 40.61 -12.82 5.32
C PHE A 441 41.19 -12.09 6.53
N GLN A 442 40.74 -10.86 6.80
CA GLN A 442 41.18 -10.08 7.96
C GLN A 442 40.88 -10.80 9.29
N SER A 443 39.66 -11.32 9.47
CA SER A 443 39.29 -12.07 10.67
C SER A 443 40.12 -13.35 10.83
N ALA A 444 40.44 -14.04 9.73
CA ALA A 444 41.31 -15.22 9.75
C ALA A 444 42.72 -14.87 10.24
N THR A 445 43.28 -13.75 9.76
CA THR A 445 44.60 -13.28 10.20
C THR A 445 44.63 -12.77 11.65
N GLU A 446 43.51 -12.25 12.15
CA GLU A 446 43.37 -11.73 13.52
C GLU A 446 42.91 -12.80 14.54
N GLY A 447 42.68 -14.05 14.11
CA GLY A 447 42.20 -15.13 14.99
C GLY A 447 40.78 -14.92 15.53
N LYS A 448 39.95 -14.12 14.85
CA LYS A 448 38.58 -13.80 15.25
C LYS A 448 37.56 -14.74 14.59
N GLU A 449 36.33 -14.71 15.10
CA GLU A 449 35.21 -15.44 14.50
C GLU A 449 35.02 -15.05 13.02
N LEU A 450 35.01 -16.06 12.16
CA LEU A 450 34.93 -15.88 10.71
C LEU A 450 33.47 -15.59 10.30
N PRO A 451 33.21 -14.53 9.53
CA PRO A 451 31.86 -14.12 9.17
C PRO A 451 31.27 -14.95 8.00
N TRP A 452 31.31 -16.29 8.11
CA TRP A 452 30.86 -17.21 7.06
C TRP A 452 29.39 -17.00 6.67
N LEU A 453 28.52 -16.75 7.65
CA LEU A 453 27.10 -16.52 7.38
C LEU A 453 26.89 -15.21 6.62
N ALA A 454 27.61 -14.14 6.99
CA ALA A 454 27.57 -12.90 6.23
C ALA A 454 28.08 -13.09 4.79
N PHE A 455 29.11 -13.92 4.58
CA PHE A 455 29.67 -14.19 3.25
C PHE A 455 28.62 -14.86 2.34
N PHE A 456 28.04 -15.99 2.77
CA PHE A 456 27.04 -16.70 1.96
C PHE A 456 25.75 -15.91 1.75
N VAL A 457 25.25 -15.21 2.78
CA VAL A 457 24.06 -14.36 2.62
C VAL A 457 24.36 -13.15 1.73
N GLY A 458 25.58 -12.61 1.78
CA GLY A 458 26.02 -11.47 0.96
C GLY A 458 26.06 -11.76 -0.55
N MET A 459 26.29 -13.03 -0.92
CA MET A 459 26.27 -13.51 -2.32
C MET A 459 24.87 -13.50 -2.94
N ILE A 460 23.82 -13.50 -2.13
CA ILE A 460 22.44 -13.50 -2.63
C ILE A 460 22.14 -12.15 -3.30
N PRO A 461 21.77 -12.13 -4.60
CA PRO A 461 21.36 -10.91 -5.29
C PRO A 461 20.19 -10.21 -4.61
N LEU A 462 19.94 -8.96 -4.97
CA LEU A 462 18.82 -8.13 -4.45
C LEU A 462 19.02 -7.67 -2.99
N MET A 463 17.95 -7.07 -2.42
CA MET A 463 17.92 -6.47 -1.09
C MET A 463 18.23 -7.45 0.06
N ILE A 464 18.18 -8.76 -0.19
CA ILE A 464 18.41 -9.82 0.81
C ILE A 464 19.86 -9.82 1.30
N GLY A 465 20.87 -9.61 0.45
CA GLY A 465 22.27 -9.58 0.94
C GLY A 465 22.59 -8.42 1.91
N ASN A 466 21.68 -7.45 2.12
CA ASN A 466 21.88 -6.39 3.12
C ASN A 466 21.67 -6.87 4.55
N ILE A 467 20.99 -8.00 4.76
CA ILE A 467 20.85 -8.62 6.09
C ILE A 467 22.01 -9.54 6.44
N ALA A 468 23.04 -9.66 5.59
CA ALA A 468 24.21 -10.51 5.84
C ALA A 468 24.85 -10.30 7.23
N TYR A 469 25.21 -9.06 7.56
CA TYR A 469 25.79 -8.73 8.86
C TYR A 469 24.79 -8.79 10.03
N PRO A 470 23.52 -8.35 9.89
CA PRO A 470 22.48 -8.65 10.88
C PRO A 470 22.31 -10.15 11.17
N CYS A 471 22.35 -11.01 10.14
CA CYS A 471 22.30 -12.46 10.29
C CYS A 471 23.54 -13.00 11.01
N GLN A 472 24.73 -12.53 10.66
CA GLN A 472 25.96 -12.88 11.38
C GLN A 472 25.89 -12.42 12.84
N MET A 473 25.37 -11.22 13.10
CA MET A 473 25.19 -10.70 14.46
C MET A 473 24.20 -11.56 15.26
N LEU A 474 23.14 -12.07 14.63
CA LEU A 474 22.23 -13.05 15.26
C LEU A 474 22.92 -14.37 15.59
N TYR A 475 23.75 -14.87 14.67
CA TYR A 475 24.50 -16.10 14.87
C TYR A 475 25.53 -15.97 16.01
N SER A 476 26.31 -14.89 16.01
CA SER A 476 27.35 -14.65 16.99
C SER A 476 26.80 -14.18 18.35
N ALA A 477 25.60 -13.57 18.42
CA ALA A 477 24.99 -13.14 19.69
C ALA A 477 24.57 -14.32 20.58
N ALA A 478 24.98 -14.31 21.86
CA ALA A 478 24.46 -15.22 22.88
C ALA A 478 23.19 -14.64 23.54
N GLY A 479 22.09 -15.38 23.51
CA GLY A 479 20.86 -15.07 24.26
C GLY A 479 20.12 -13.77 23.84
N GLN A 480 19.72 -12.97 24.82
CA GLN A 480 18.87 -11.78 24.65
C GLN A 480 19.50 -10.64 23.81
N ARG A 481 20.79 -10.70 23.47
CA ARG A 481 21.52 -9.70 22.66
C ARG A 481 21.14 -9.68 21.16
N GLY A 482 20.31 -10.62 20.69
CA GLY A 482 19.89 -10.69 19.29
C GLY A 482 18.72 -9.77 18.90
N LYS A 483 18.15 -8.96 19.81
CA LYS A 483 16.89 -8.24 19.52
C LYS A 483 17.04 -7.12 18.50
N VAL A 484 18.12 -6.33 18.55
CA VAL A 484 18.40 -5.28 17.56
C VAL A 484 18.67 -5.91 16.18
N ALA A 485 19.48 -6.97 16.15
CA ALA A 485 19.74 -7.73 14.93
C ALA A 485 18.45 -8.32 14.33
N SER A 486 17.59 -8.91 15.17
CA SER A 486 16.27 -9.45 14.77
C SER A 486 15.38 -8.35 14.20
N PHE A 487 15.35 -7.18 14.85
CA PHE A 487 14.60 -6.02 14.37
C PHE A 487 15.06 -5.60 12.97
N ILE A 488 16.38 -5.50 12.72
CA ILE A 488 16.92 -5.13 11.41
C ILE A 488 16.50 -6.13 10.33
N VAL A 489 16.49 -7.43 10.64
CA VAL A 489 16.02 -8.47 9.72
C VAL A 489 14.52 -8.29 9.43
N TYR A 490 13.69 -8.11 10.46
CA TYR A 490 12.25 -7.85 10.28
C TYR A 490 11.99 -6.58 9.44
N ASP A 491 12.66 -5.47 9.75
CA ASP A 491 12.53 -4.20 9.01
C ASP A 491 12.98 -4.32 7.55
N THR A 492 14.03 -5.11 7.28
CA THR A 492 14.47 -5.28 5.89
C THR A 492 13.43 -6.03 5.07
N PHE A 493 12.82 -7.07 5.63
CA PHE A 493 11.79 -7.84 4.95
C PHE A 493 10.50 -7.04 4.76
N THR A 494 10.07 -6.26 5.77
CA THR A 494 8.89 -5.38 5.60
C THR A 494 9.10 -4.39 4.46
N ARG A 495 10.29 -3.80 4.36
CA ARG A 495 10.62 -2.89 3.27
C ARG A 495 10.62 -3.54 1.89
N ILE A 496 11.05 -4.80 1.79
CA ILE A 496 10.97 -5.56 0.53
C ILE A 496 9.49 -5.69 0.12
N GLY A 497 8.63 -6.14 1.03
CA GLY A 497 7.20 -6.27 0.75
C GLY A 497 6.52 -4.93 0.46
N GLY A 498 6.90 -3.87 1.15
CA GLY A 498 6.41 -2.50 0.94
C GLY A 498 6.83 -1.89 -0.39
N ALA A 499 7.97 -2.31 -0.95
CA ALA A 499 8.51 -1.76 -2.20
C ALA A 499 7.99 -2.44 -3.47
N ILE A 500 7.20 -3.51 -3.36
CA ILE A 500 6.65 -4.21 -4.52
C ILE A 500 5.66 -3.29 -5.26
N PRO A 501 5.87 -2.99 -6.55
CA PRO A 501 4.96 -2.14 -7.30
C PRO A 501 3.55 -2.73 -7.33
N ILE A 502 2.53 -1.86 -7.27
CA ILE A 502 1.10 -2.20 -7.35
C ILE A 502 0.56 -2.96 -6.13
N TRP A 503 1.28 -3.95 -5.61
CA TRP A 503 0.84 -4.90 -4.57
C TRP A 503 1.47 -4.68 -3.19
N GLY A 504 2.56 -3.92 -3.12
CA GLY A 504 3.21 -3.53 -1.87
C GLY A 504 2.59 -2.26 -1.27
N GLY A 505 3.06 -1.93 -0.08
CA GLY A 505 2.66 -0.77 0.70
C GLY A 505 2.76 -1.08 2.19
N GLU A 506 2.67 -0.05 3.02
CA GLU A 506 2.58 -0.19 4.47
C GLU A 506 1.28 -0.93 4.84
N ASP A 507 1.37 -1.82 5.81
CA ASP A 507 0.35 -2.68 6.41
C ASP A 507 -0.33 -3.68 5.44
N THR A 508 0.23 -3.85 4.23
CA THR A 508 -0.33 -4.73 3.20
C THR A 508 -0.01 -6.21 3.44
N LEU A 509 -0.82 -7.13 2.89
CA LEU A 509 -0.53 -8.57 2.99
C LEU A 509 0.84 -8.94 2.42
N THR A 510 1.30 -8.20 1.40
CA THR A 510 2.64 -8.35 0.85
C THR A 510 3.71 -8.00 1.90
N GLU A 511 3.60 -6.86 2.60
CA GLU A 511 4.51 -6.53 3.70
C GLU A 511 4.52 -7.62 4.78
N HIS A 512 3.34 -8.09 5.22
CA HIS A 512 3.21 -9.14 6.21
C HIS A 512 3.81 -10.48 5.75
N PHE A 513 3.65 -10.85 4.48
CA PHE A 513 4.23 -12.07 3.92
C PHE A 513 5.75 -12.06 4.00
N PHE A 514 6.40 -10.97 3.57
CA PHE A 514 7.85 -10.85 3.68
C PHE A 514 8.29 -10.79 5.15
N ASN A 515 7.61 -9.99 5.98
CA ASN A 515 7.88 -9.92 7.42
C ASN A 515 7.79 -11.30 8.11
N HIS A 516 6.87 -12.16 7.69
CA HIS A 516 6.81 -13.55 8.16
C HIS A 516 8.03 -14.37 7.75
N GLY A 517 8.53 -14.16 6.52
CA GLY A 517 9.76 -14.77 6.03
C GLY A 517 10.98 -14.50 6.92
N ALA A 518 11.10 -13.29 7.49
CA ALA A 518 12.15 -12.96 8.43
C ALA A 518 12.16 -13.89 9.66
N SER A 519 11.00 -14.26 10.22
CA SER A 519 10.94 -15.20 11.35
C SER A 519 11.52 -16.57 11.00
N LYS A 520 11.30 -17.06 9.77
CA LYS A 520 11.83 -18.35 9.32
C LYS A 520 13.37 -18.31 9.29
N ILE A 521 13.94 -17.20 8.79
CA ILE A 521 15.39 -16.98 8.76
C ILE A 521 15.96 -16.90 10.19
N ILE A 522 15.34 -16.11 11.06
CA ILE A 522 15.80 -15.97 12.46
C ILE A 522 15.77 -17.34 13.18
N ARG A 523 14.71 -18.12 13.00
CA ARG A 523 14.60 -19.48 13.57
C ARG A 523 15.66 -20.42 13.00
N PHE A 524 15.89 -20.39 11.69
CA PHE A 524 16.91 -21.20 11.03
C PHE A 524 18.32 -20.88 11.55
N ILE A 525 18.67 -19.59 11.65
CA ILE A 525 19.96 -19.15 12.21
C ILE A 525 20.10 -19.57 13.67
N GLY A 526 19.03 -19.44 14.46
CA GLY A 526 19.01 -19.90 15.85
C GLY A 526 19.17 -21.42 15.99
N ALA A 527 18.69 -22.20 15.02
CA ALA A 527 18.88 -23.64 14.97
C ALA A 527 20.30 -24.04 14.57
N LEU A 528 20.95 -23.32 13.65
CA LEU A 528 22.36 -23.58 13.26
C LEU A 528 23.37 -23.40 14.39
N LYS A 529 23.00 -22.68 15.46
CA LYS A 529 23.85 -22.47 16.64
C LYS A 529 23.71 -23.59 17.69
N ARG A 530 22.58 -24.32 17.68
CA ARG A 530 22.33 -25.46 18.57
C ARG A 530 22.92 -26.70 17.97
#